data_AF-F2X0Y9-F1
#
_entry.id   AF-F2X0Y9-F1
#
_cell.length_a   1.000
_cell.length_b   1.000
_cell.length_c   1.000
_cell.angle_alpha   90.00
_cell.angle_beta   90.00
_cell.angle_gamma   90.00
#
_symmetry.space_group_name_H-M   'P 1'
#
loop_
_entity.id
_entity.type
_entity.pdbx_description
1 polymer ?
#
loop_
_entity_poly.entity_id
_entity_poly.type
_entity_poly.pdbx_seq_one_letter_code
_entity_poly.pdbx_strand_id
1 'polypeptide(L)'
;MGRWEGEDGLFHTVSTRGSGKCGASTVKIIPAPRGTGIIASPVTKKVLEMAGVKDAYTQSFGATYTTENFAKATVSALETTSSFYIPIQWEAEEKSLNPFVEFADFLNKEEKIRIN
;
A
#
# COMPACT_ATOMS: atom_id res chain seq x y z
N MET A 1 -0.14 -4.17 -5.19
CA MET A 1 0.97 -4.15 -6.19
C MET A 1 0.39 -4.37 -7.58
N GLY A 2 1.15 -4.04 -8.62
CA GLY A 2 0.76 -4.20 -10.01
C GLY A 2 1.94 -4.46 -10.94
N ARG A 3 1.67 -4.35 -12.24
CA ARG A 3 2.64 -4.43 -13.33
C ARG A 3 2.73 -3.07 -14.03
N TRP A 4 3.86 -2.80 -14.69
CA TRP A 4 4.04 -1.57 -15.47
C TRP A 4 3.30 -1.65 -16.82
N GLU A 5 3.37 -2.81 -17.45
CA GLU A 5 2.66 -3.18 -18.67
C GLU A 5 2.38 -4.69 -18.65
N GLY A 6 1.43 -5.13 -19.49
CA GLY A 6 1.14 -6.55 -19.73
C GLY A 6 0.37 -7.27 -18.61
N GLU A 7 -0.14 -8.44 -18.97
CA GLU A 7 -0.90 -9.33 -18.08
C GLU A 7 -0.05 -10.47 -17.50
N ASP A 8 1.14 -10.70 -18.05
CA ASP A 8 2.01 -11.80 -17.66
C ASP A 8 3.11 -11.38 -16.67
N GLY A 9 3.51 -12.33 -15.83
CA GLY A 9 4.64 -12.20 -14.91
C GLY A 9 4.30 -11.74 -13.49
N LEU A 10 5.30 -11.75 -12.62
CA LEU A 10 5.15 -11.42 -11.20
C LEU A 10 4.97 -9.91 -10.98
N PHE A 11 4.14 -9.54 -10.00
CA PHE A 11 3.99 -8.15 -9.56
C PHE A 11 5.31 -7.59 -9.05
N HIS A 12 5.68 -6.40 -9.51
CA HIS A 12 6.98 -5.78 -9.20
C HIS A 12 6.90 -4.28 -8.88
N THR A 13 5.84 -3.59 -9.29
CA THR A 13 5.65 -2.14 -9.16
C THR A 13 4.32 -1.80 -8.49
N VAL A 14 4.06 -0.51 -8.23
CA VAL A 14 2.73 0.01 -7.89
C VAL A 14 1.76 -0.07 -9.07
N SER A 15 0.46 -0.26 -8.81
CA SER A 15 -0.59 -0.42 -9.83
C SER A 15 -0.91 0.89 -10.55
N THR A 16 -1.04 1.98 -9.78
CA THR A 16 -1.36 3.31 -10.29
C THR A 16 -0.42 4.34 -9.68
N ARG A 17 -0.37 5.52 -10.29
CA ARG A 17 0.33 6.67 -9.72
C ARG A 17 -0.41 7.13 -8.45
N GLY A 18 0.24 7.03 -7.30
CA GLY A 18 -0.29 7.49 -6.02
C GLY A 18 0.45 8.75 -5.55
N SER A 19 -0.26 9.65 -4.87
CA SER A 19 0.36 10.78 -4.18
C SER A 19 -0.17 10.88 -2.75
N GLY A 20 0.73 11.03 -1.79
CA GLY A 20 0.42 11.21 -0.39
C GLY A 20 1.02 12.51 0.14
N LYS A 21 0.32 13.16 1.06
CA LYS A 21 0.74 14.42 1.68
C LYS A 21 0.68 14.30 3.19
N CYS A 22 1.71 14.78 3.87
CA CYS A 22 1.72 14.95 5.31
C CYS A 22 2.45 16.25 5.66
N GLY A 23 1.73 17.19 6.31
CA GLY A 23 2.22 18.54 6.54
C GLY A 23 2.55 19.26 5.22
N ALA A 24 3.77 19.80 5.14
CA ALA A 24 4.30 20.46 3.94
C ALA A 24 5.02 19.50 2.97
N SER A 25 5.14 18.20 3.30
CA SER A 25 5.78 17.18 2.46
C SER A 25 4.73 16.47 1.61
N THR A 26 4.99 16.35 0.31
CA THR A 26 4.18 15.56 -0.62
C THR A 26 5.07 14.58 -1.36
N VAL A 27 4.70 13.30 -1.38
CA VAL A 27 5.41 12.23 -2.07
C VAL A 27 4.49 11.65 -3.14
N LYS A 28 5.01 11.48 -4.35
CA LYS A 28 4.35 10.84 -5.48
C LYS A 28 5.13 9.60 -5.87
N ILE A 29 4.42 8.48 -5.98
CA ILE A 29 4.95 7.19 -6.43
C ILE A 29 4.42 6.93 -7.83
N ILE A 30 5.31 6.59 -8.75
CA ILE A 30 5.01 6.36 -10.16
C ILE A 30 5.44 4.94 -10.53
N PRO A 31 4.59 4.16 -11.22
CA PRO A 31 4.97 2.84 -11.69
C PRO A 31 6.23 2.86 -12.58
N ALA A 32 7.08 1.85 -12.46
CA ALA A 32 8.33 1.75 -13.22
C ALA A 32 8.47 0.42 -13.97
N PRO A 33 9.17 0.40 -15.12
CA PRO A 33 9.47 -0.82 -15.85
C PRO A 33 10.34 -1.76 -15.00
N ARG A 34 10.26 -3.05 -15.29
CA ARG A 34 10.96 -4.08 -14.54
C ARG A 34 12.48 -3.92 -14.67
N GLY A 35 13.20 -3.99 -13.54
CA GLY A 35 14.66 -3.85 -13.51
C GLY A 35 15.16 -2.41 -13.34
N THR A 36 14.26 -1.46 -13.12
CA THR A 36 14.60 -0.07 -12.77
C THR A 36 15.19 0.02 -11.36
N GLY A 37 14.73 -0.83 -10.45
CA GLY A 37 14.95 -0.70 -9.01
C GLY A 37 14.14 0.45 -8.41
N ILE A 38 14.37 0.69 -7.12
CA ILE A 38 13.71 1.77 -6.38
C ILE A 38 14.54 3.05 -6.50
N ILE A 39 14.04 4.01 -7.28
CA ILE A 39 14.65 5.33 -7.45
C ILE A 39 13.93 6.31 -6.53
N ALA A 40 14.47 6.43 -5.32
CA ALA A 40 13.90 7.27 -4.26
C ALA A 40 14.96 7.77 -3.28
N SER A 41 14.59 8.75 -2.46
CA SER A 41 15.39 9.19 -1.32
C SER A 41 15.51 8.07 -0.27
N PRO A 42 16.54 8.06 0.60
CA PRO A 42 16.81 6.93 1.51
C PRO A 42 15.63 6.53 2.40
N VAL A 43 14.88 7.51 2.91
CA VAL A 43 13.71 7.27 3.76
C VAL A 43 12.59 6.58 2.97
N THR A 44 12.20 7.15 1.83
CA THR A 44 11.15 6.58 0.97
C THR A 44 11.56 5.22 0.42
N LYS A 45 12.84 5.07 0.05
CA LYS A 45 13.40 3.80 -0.42
C LYS A 45 13.21 2.70 0.62
N LYS A 46 13.55 2.97 1.89
CA LYS A 46 13.37 1.98 2.96
C LYS A 46 11.92 1.58 3.17
N VAL A 47 11.00 2.55 3.10
CA VAL A 47 9.55 2.27 3.20
C VAL A 47 9.07 1.41 2.03
N LEU A 48 9.50 1.70 0.80
CA LEU A 48 9.14 0.93 -0.38
C LEU A 48 9.73 -0.49 -0.37
N GLU A 49 10.96 -0.65 0.12
CA GLU A 49 11.59 -1.96 0.34
C GLU A 49 10.79 -2.80 1.34
N MET A 50 10.35 -2.20 2.46
CA MET A 50 9.51 -2.87 3.46
C MET A 50 8.13 -3.24 2.90
N ALA A 51 7.57 -2.41 2.01
CA ALA A 51 6.34 -2.72 1.29
C ALA A 51 6.52 -3.81 0.22
N GLY A 52 7.75 -4.23 -0.08
CA GLY A 52 8.07 -5.27 -1.06
C GLY A 52 8.08 -4.80 -2.52
N VAL A 53 8.00 -3.49 -2.76
CA VAL A 53 8.03 -2.93 -4.12
C VAL A 53 9.45 -3.05 -4.68
N LYS A 54 9.61 -3.60 -5.88
CA LYS A 54 10.94 -3.80 -6.50
C LYS A 54 11.35 -2.64 -7.38
N ASP A 55 10.40 -2.11 -8.16
CA ASP A 55 10.65 -1.04 -9.12
C ASP A 55 9.66 0.10 -8.89
N ALA A 56 10.15 1.32 -8.71
CA ALA A 56 9.32 2.52 -8.61
C ALA A 56 10.12 3.79 -8.86
N TYR A 57 9.50 4.76 -9.53
CA TYR A 57 9.97 6.14 -9.57
C TYR A 57 9.27 6.94 -8.49
N THR A 58 9.98 7.88 -7.87
CA THR A 58 9.40 8.76 -6.86
C THR A 58 9.70 10.22 -7.14
N GLN A 59 8.77 11.09 -6.74
CA GLN A 59 8.94 12.53 -6.76
C GLN A 59 8.50 13.09 -5.41
N SER A 60 9.29 13.99 -4.84
CA SER A 60 9.01 14.64 -3.57
C SER A 60 8.92 16.15 -3.73
N PHE A 61 7.94 16.78 -3.09
CA PHE A 61 7.71 18.22 -3.11
C PHE A 61 7.60 18.77 -1.69
N GLY A 62 8.02 20.02 -1.50
CA GLY A 62 7.91 20.75 -0.24
C GLY A 62 9.03 20.44 0.76
N ALA A 63 8.72 20.50 2.05
CA ALA A 63 9.71 20.42 3.14
C ALA A 63 10.09 18.96 3.46
N THR A 64 11.06 18.40 2.72
CA THR A 64 11.49 16.99 2.83
C THR A 64 12.53 16.71 3.92
N TYR A 65 13.01 17.74 4.62
CA TYR A 65 14.00 17.59 5.70
C TYR A 65 13.40 16.99 6.98
N THR A 66 12.09 17.13 7.19
CA THR A 66 11.38 16.55 8.33
C THR A 66 11.04 15.10 8.02
N THR A 67 11.92 14.20 8.45
CA THR A 67 11.89 12.77 8.11
C THR A 67 10.59 12.08 8.50
N GLU A 68 10.00 12.45 9.64
CA GLU A 68 8.73 11.88 10.12
C GLU A 68 7.56 12.15 9.17
N ASN A 69 7.34 13.42 8.80
CA ASN A 69 6.29 13.81 7.87
C ASN A 69 6.53 13.19 6.49
N PHE A 70 7.77 13.12 6.07
CA PHE A 70 8.15 12.55 4.78
C PHE A 70 7.88 11.03 4.71
N ALA A 71 8.17 10.30 5.79
CA ALA A 71 7.82 8.89 5.91
C ALA A 71 6.29 8.68 5.91
N LYS A 72 5.54 9.46 6.70
CA LYS A 72 4.08 9.43 6.75
C LYS A 72 3.45 9.73 5.38
N ALA A 73 3.97 10.72 4.65
CA ALA A 73 3.53 11.05 3.29
C ALA A 73 3.75 9.87 2.32
N THR A 74 4.85 9.14 2.47
CA THR A 74 5.14 7.94 1.66
C THR A 74 4.12 6.82 1.93
N VAL A 75 3.77 6.57 3.19
CA VAL A 75 2.75 5.58 3.57
C VAL A 75 1.38 5.96 3.00
N SER A 76 0.99 7.22 3.15
CA SER A 76 -0.25 7.74 2.56
C SER A 76 -0.28 7.61 1.02
N ALA A 77 0.86 7.75 0.34
CA ALA A 77 0.94 7.55 -1.09
C ALA A 77 0.69 6.09 -1.50
N LEU A 78 1.19 5.12 -0.72
CA LEU A 78 0.96 3.68 -0.93
C LEU A 78 -0.50 3.29 -0.67
N GLU A 79 -1.11 3.87 0.36
CA GLU A 79 -2.54 3.72 0.65
C GLU A 79 -3.37 4.21 -0.54
N THR A 80 -3.08 5.42 -1.03
CA THR A 80 -3.77 6.02 -2.19
C THR A 80 -3.67 5.15 -3.44
N THR A 81 -2.50 4.57 -3.72
CA THR A 81 -2.32 3.61 -4.82
C THR A 81 -3.22 2.38 -4.66
N SER A 82 -3.39 1.89 -3.43
CA SER A 82 -4.13 0.65 -3.15
C SER A 82 -5.65 0.87 -3.11
N SER A 83 -6.10 2.05 -2.68
CA SER A 83 -7.51 2.43 -2.62
C SER A 83 -8.08 2.88 -3.97
N PHE A 84 -7.24 3.02 -5.01
CA PHE A 84 -7.71 3.45 -6.32
C PHE A 84 -8.51 2.34 -7.02
N TYR A 85 -9.75 2.66 -7.38
CA TYR A 85 -10.66 1.72 -8.02
C TYR A 85 -10.32 1.55 -9.51
N ILE A 86 -9.87 0.35 -9.90
CA ILE A 86 -9.44 0.02 -11.26
C ILE A 86 -10.45 -0.92 -11.96
N PRO A 87 -10.47 -0.96 -13.32
CA PRO A 87 -11.46 -1.75 -14.06
C PRO A 87 -11.54 -3.24 -13.71
N ILE A 88 -10.43 -3.86 -13.28
CA ILE A 88 -10.42 -5.26 -12.85
C ILE A 88 -11.28 -5.51 -11.59
N GLN A 89 -11.59 -4.47 -10.82
CA GLN A 89 -12.40 -4.55 -9.59
C GLN A 89 -13.87 -4.19 -9.83
N TRP A 90 -14.31 -4.04 -11.09
CA TRP A 90 -15.69 -3.70 -11.45
C TRP A 90 -16.67 -4.84 -11.20
N GLU A 91 -16.19 -6.08 -11.27
CA GLU A 91 -17.01 -7.24 -10.95
C GLU A 91 -17.30 -7.28 -9.45
N ALA A 92 -18.57 -7.45 -9.11
CA ALA A 92 -19.00 -7.50 -7.73
C ALA A 92 -18.53 -8.82 -7.10
N GLU A 93 -17.66 -8.72 -6.09
CA GLU A 93 -17.30 -9.88 -5.27
C GLU A 93 -18.51 -10.37 -4.47
N GLU A 94 -18.61 -11.69 -4.31
CA GLU A 94 -19.60 -12.28 -3.41
C GLU A 94 -19.29 -11.88 -1.96
N LYS A 95 -20.27 -11.30 -1.27
CA LYS A 95 -20.09 -10.85 0.11
C LYS A 95 -19.97 -12.07 1.02
N SER A 96 -18.77 -12.32 1.55
CA SER A 96 -18.59 -13.28 2.64
C SER A 96 -19.05 -12.69 3.97
N LEU A 97 -19.29 -13.56 4.96
CA LEU A 97 -19.51 -13.11 6.33
C LEU A 97 -18.20 -12.54 6.90
N ASN A 98 -18.34 -11.69 7.91
CA ASN A 98 -17.17 -11.23 8.66
C ASN A 98 -16.64 -12.40 9.52
N PRO A 99 -15.32 -12.63 9.59
CA PRO A 99 -14.77 -13.73 10.39
C PRO A 99 -15.18 -13.68 11.87
N PHE A 100 -15.41 -12.51 12.45
CA PHE A 100 -15.94 -12.40 13.81
C PHE A 100 -17.34 -12.99 13.97
N VAL A 101 -18.16 -12.91 12.92
CA VAL A 101 -19.51 -13.50 12.91
C VAL A 101 -19.41 -15.01 12.72
N GLU A 102 -18.53 -15.48 11.84
CA GLU A 102 -18.31 -16.92 11.60
C GLU A 102 -17.81 -17.64 12.85
N PHE A 103 -16.89 -17.03 13.59
CA PHE A 103 -16.28 -17.62 14.79
C PHE A 103 -16.88 -17.11 16.11
N ALA A 104 -18.07 -16.49 16.08
CA ALA A 104 -18.70 -15.91 17.27
C ALA A 104 -18.92 -16.95 18.39
N ASP A 105 -19.35 -18.16 18.02
CA ASP A 105 -19.59 -19.26 18.98
C ASP A 105 -18.29 -19.71 19.68
N PHE A 106 -17.17 -19.70 18.96
CA PHE A 106 -15.86 -20.02 19.52
C PHE A 106 -15.43 -18.95 20.54
N LEU A 107 -15.55 -17.67 20.19
CA LEU A 107 -15.17 -16.55 21.06
C LEU A 107 -16.02 -16.52 22.35
N ASN A 108 -17.34 -16.68 22.22
CA ASN A 108 -18.24 -16.72 23.37
C ASN A 108 -17.95 -17.90 24.32
N LYS A 109 -17.45 -19.01 23.79
CA LYS A 109 -17.06 -20.18 24.59
C LYS A 109 -15.76 -19.91 25.35
N GLU A 110 -14.77 -19.26 24.73
CA GLU A 110 -13.53 -18.87 25.40
C GLU A 110 -13.76 -17.84 26.52
N GLU A 111 -14.64 -16.87 26.31
CA GLU A 111 -14.97 -15.87 27.34
C GLU A 111 -15.61 -16.53 28.58
N LYS A 112 -16.51 -17.50 28.38
CA LYS A 112 -17.12 -18.25 29.50
C LYS A 112 -16.11 -19.11 30.26
N ILE A 113 -15.05 -19.59 29.61
CA ILE A 113 -13.98 -20.35 30.25
C ILE A 113 -13.08 -19.43 31.09
N ARG A 114 -12.86 -18.18 30.66
CA ARG A 114 -12.00 -17.21 31.36
C ARG A 114 -12.63 -16.58 32.61
N ILE A 115 -13.96 -16.62 32.75
CA ILE A 115 -14.70 -16.00 33.86
C ILE A 115 -14.91 -16.98 35.04
N ASN A 116 -14.70 -18.28 34.82
CA ASN A 116 -14.63 -19.31 35.87
C ASN A 116 -13.20 -19.57 36.32
#